data_AF-A0A3G7UAZ8-F1
#
_entry.id   AF-A0A3G7UAZ8-F1
#
_cell.length_a   1.000
_cell.length_b   1.000
_cell.length_c   1.000
_cell.angle_alpha   90.00
_cell.angle_beta   90.00
_cell.angle_gamma   90.00
#
_symmetry.space_group_name_H-M   'P 1'
#
loop_
_entity.id
_entity.type
_entity.pdbx_description
1 polymer ?
#
loop_
_entity_poly.entity_id
_entity_poly.type
_entity_poly.pdbx_seq_one_letter_code
_entity_poly.pdbx_strand_id
1 'polypeptide(L)'
;MMVILRQSLLSLLALMFISLSSTAQADTSPIGVALDQRVIDLTNTLDSTATQRLKHQLAELEQRKGAQVAVLLVPTTGSAGIEDYANQLFRAWKLGRKDINDGILLVVAKDDRKVRIEVGYGLEGTVTDLLAHRIIEEHITPAFRQGDFAGGIQQGVDALIVLVDGGDLPRVAGPGVNPQFIAILVAFVLGGLGGVLIAAGKLHWRKGLILAVAATLLLALLGGGRQWPMFLFVIPLTLLIGGATFGALWQARTLFYGVIGLLVYIFGLVVADHYVDVSFVHWLLWPLCVVVVLGLYLVLLLIMRQTWRTSRAGFIVRLLAAVAVYVVAGLVVDGGRDGWLLAFPIASFIALIIFGKVGEGSGSGSGSGSGGGSSSSSSSSSSSSSGGGGSSGGGGASGSW
;
A
#
# COMPACT_ATOMS: atom_id res chain seq x y z
N MET A 1 58.00 -51.10 29.01
CA MET A 1 56.60 -51.04 29.48
C MET A 1 56.01 -49.63 29.44
N MET A 2 56.70 -48.60 29.96
CA MET A 2 56.19 -47.20 29.95
C MET A 2 56.00 -46.56 28.56
N VAL A 3 56.79 -46.93 27.56
CA VAL A 3 56.67 -46.39 26.19
C VAL A 3 55.41 -46.88 25.49
N ILE A 4 55.06 -48.16 25.66
CA ILE A 4 53.86 -48.77 25.09
C ILE A 4 52.61 -48.16 25.75
N LEU A 5 52.65 -47.93 27.07
CA LEU A 5 51.55 -47.30 27.80
C LEU A 5 51.29 -45.86 27.31
N ARG A 6 52.34 -45.08 27.04
CA ARG A 6 52.23 -43.72 26.47
C ARG A 6 51.64 -43.72 25.06
N GLN A 7 52.04 -44.67 24.22
CA GLN A 7 51.55 -44.76 22.84
C GLN A 7 50.06 -45.16 22.81
N SER A 8 49.63 -46.07 23.68
CA SER A 8 48.21 -46.43 23.82
C SER A 8 47.34 -45.28 24.32
N LEU A 9 47.85 -44.47 25.25
CA LEU A 9 47.13 -43.31 25.79
C LEU A 9 46.99 -42.19 24.74
N LEU A 10 48.03 -41.97 23.93
CA LEU A 10 47.99 -41.02 22.81
C LEU A 10 47.03 -41.47 21.69
N SER A 11 47.01 -42.76 21.36
CA SER A 11 46.05 -43.29 20.38
C SER A 11 44.59 -43.18 20.84
N LEU A 12 44.34 -43.37 22.14
CA LEU A 12 42.99 -43.27 22.72
C LEU A 12 42.51 -41.82 22.78
N LEU A 13 43.42 -40.87 23.06
CA LEU A 13 43.14 -39.44 23.05
C LEU A 13 42.93 -38.91 21.61
N ALA A 14 43.66 -39.44 20.63
CA ALA A 14 43.44 -39.15 19.22
C ALA A 14 42.09 -39.68 18.70
N LEU A 15 41.70 -40.91 19.08
CA LEU A 15 40.37 -41.47 18.78
C LEU A 15 39.24 -40.66 19.44
N MET A 16 39.45 -40.17 20.66
CA MET A 16 38.48 -39.30 21.33
C MET A 16 38.34 -37.94 20.62
N PHE A 17 39.43 -37.37 20.12
CA PHE A 17 39.41 -36.11 19.36
C PHE A 17 38.75 -36.26 17.98
N ILE A 18 38.93 -37.40 17.31
CA ILE A 18 38.27 -37.69 16.02
C ILE A 18 36.76 -37.88 16.20
N SER A 19 36.33 -38.55 17.29
CA SER A 19 34.91 -38.67 17.64
C SER A 19 34.28 -37.32 18.02
N LEU A 20 35.01 -36.42 18.68
CA LEU A 20 34.54 -35.06 18.98
C LEU A 20 34.48 -34.15 17.75
N SER A 21 35.25 -34.43 16.69
CA SER A 21 35.25 -33.64 15.46
C SER A 21 34.12 -34.02 14.50
N SER A 22 33.41 -35.13 14.75
CA SER A 22 32.32 -35.61 13.87
C SER A 22 30.95 -34.99 14.16
N THR A 23 30.85 -34.01 15.07
CA THR A 23 29.59 -33.29 15.37
C THR A 23 29.47 -31.94 14.66
N ALA A 24 30.41 -31.58 13.78
CA ALA A 24 30.38 -30.34 13.02
C ALA A 24 30.02 -30.59 11.56
N GLN A 25 28.75 -30.91 11.28
CA GLN A 25 28.05 -30.47 10.07
C GLN A 25 26.56 -30.82 10.12
N ALA A 26 25.76 -29.82 10.48
CA ALA A 26 24.48 -29.57 9.84
C ALA A 26 24.30 -28.06 9.89
N ASP A 27 24.38 -27.39 8.74
CA ASP A 27 23.82 -26.04 8.59
C ASP A 27 22.29 -26.17 8.75
N THR A 28 21.84 -26.36 9.98
CA THR A 28 20.44 -26.24 10.32
C THR A 28 20.08 -24.78 10.14
N SER A 29 19.18 -24.53 9.20
CA SER A 29 18.35 -23.33 9.15
C SER A 29 18.04 -22.85 10.58
N PRO A 30 18.09 -21.53 10.87
CA PRO A 30 17.75 -21.00 12.20
C PRO A 30 16.34 -21.41 12.66
N ILE A 31 15.53 -21.89 11.73
CA ILE A 31 14.23 -22.53 11.92
C ILE A 31 14.44 -24.01 11.56
N GLY A 32 14.33 -24.93 12.52
CA GLY A 32 14.68 -26.36 12.41
C GLY A 32 13.83 -27.21 11.46
N VAL A 33 13.45 -26.68 10.30
CA VAL A 33 12.71 -27.32 9.22
C VAL A 33 13.63 -27.43 8.01
N ALA A 34 13.97 -28.66 7.62
CA ALA A 34 14.75 -28.92 6.42
C ALA A 34 13.83 -28.91 5.19
N LEU A 35 14.30 -28.34 4.07
CA LEU A 35 13.61 -28.45 2.79
C LEU A 35 13.87 -29.85 2.19
N ASP A 36 13.15 -30.84 2.67
CA ASP A 36 13.18 -32.20 2.13
C ASP A 36 12.14 -32.39 1.01
N GLN A 37 11.09 -31.57 1.02
CA GLN A 37 9.92 -31.68 0.15
C GLN A 37 9.36 -30.31 -0.24
N ARG A 38 8.67 -30.23 -1.38
CA ARG A 38 8.01 -28.99 -1.87
C ARG A 38 6.83 -28.55 -0.98
N VAL A 39 6.26 -29.46 -0.20
CA VAL A 39 5.15 -29.20 0.72
C VAL A 39 5.48 -29.85 2.04
N ILE A 40 5.56 -29.03 3.09
CA ILE A 40 5.85 -29.45 4.47
C ILE A 40 4.68 -28.99 5.34
N ASP A 41 3.98 -29.95 5.95
CA ASP A 41 2.88 -29.68 6.88
C ASP A 41 3.20 -30.22 8.27
N LEU A 42 3.50 -29.30 9.20
CA LEU A 42 3.77 -29.63 10.61
C LEU A 42 2.50 -29.59 11.47
N THR A 43 1.35 -29.26 10.89
CA THR A 43 0.07 -29.11 11.57
C THR A 43 -0.88 -30.28 11.34
N ASN A 44 -0.54 -31.20 10.43
CA ASN A 44 -1.42 -32.29 9.95
C ASN A 44 -2.80 -31.75 9.51
N THR A 45 -2.83 -30.60 8.84
CA THR A 45 -4.05 -29.97 8.34
C THR A 45 -4.39 -30.44 6.94
N LEU A 46 -3.39 -30.81 6.14
CA LEU A 46 -3.56 -31.34 4.79
C LEU A 46 -3.68 -32.87 4.83
N ASP A 47 -4.62 -33.41 4.07
CA ASP A 47 -4.70 -34.85 3.84
C ASP A 47 -3.60 -35.31 2.86
N SER A 48 -3.38 -36.62 2.78
CA SER A 48 -2.36 -37.20 1.90
C SER A 48 -2.63 -36.89 0.43
N THR A 49 -3.90 -36.87 0.02
CA THR A 49 -4.33 -36.59 -1.35
C THR A 49 -4.00 -35.15 -1.75
N ALA A 50 -4.37 -34.15 -0.94
CA ALA A 50 -4.04 -32.75 -1.22
C ALA A 50 -2.53 -32.53 -1.23
N THR A 51 -1.81 -33.13 -0.27
CA THR A 51 -0.35 -33.02 -0.20
C THR A 51 0.33 -33.58 -1.45
N GLN A 52 -0.09 -34.76 -1.93
CA GLN A 52 0.45 -35.36 -3.16
C GLN A 52 0.13 -34.53 -4.40
N ARG A 53 -1.10 -34.02 -4.50
CA ARG A 53 -1.53 -33.17 -5.61
C ARG A 53 -0.71 -31.88 -5.69
N LEU A 54 -0.56 -31.17 -4.57
CA LEU A 54 0.27 -29.97 -4.48
C LEU A 54 1.72 -30.28 -4.87
N LYS A 55 2.31 -31.35 -4.33
CA LYS A 55 3.68 -31.77 -4.68
C LYS A 55 3.85 -32.03 -6.17
N HIS A 56 2.87 -32.67 -6.81
CA HIS A 56 2.89 -32.94 -8.25
C HIS A 56 2.85 -31.64 -9.07
N GLN A 57 1.90 -30.76 -8.79
CA GLN A 57 1.76 -29.48 -9.51
C GLN A 57 3.00 -28.59 -9.37
N LEU A 58 3.56 -28.50 -8.16
CA LEU A 58 4.77 -27.72 -7.90
C LEU A 58 5.99 -28.33 -8.60
N ALA A 59 6.07 -29.66 -8.70
CA ALA A 59 7.13 -30.34 -9.46
C ALA A 59 6.99 -30.11 -10.98
N GLU A 60 5.77 -30.12 -11.52
CA GLU A 60 5.52 -29.80 -12.92
C GLU A 60 5.87 -28.35 -13.26
N LEU A 61 5.55 -27.41 -12.37
CA LEU A 61 5.94 -26.00 -12.54
C LEU A 61 7.46 -25.86 -12.59
N GLU A 62 8.17 -26.48 -11.65
CA GLU A 62 9.63 -26.46 -11.60
C GLU A 62 10.24 -27.09 -12.87
N GLN A 63 9.69 -28.19 -13.37
CA GLN A 63 10.16 -28.82 -14.61
C GLN A 63 9.92 -27.94 -15.85
N ARG A 64 8.79 -27.23 -15.93
CA ARG A 64 8.43 -26.41 -17.11
C ARG A 64 9.10 -25.04 -17.12
N LYS A 65 9.23 -24.38 -15.95
CA LYS A 65 9.68 -22.98 -15.84
C LYS A 65 10.98 -22.81 -15.05
N GLY A 66 11.39 -23.81 -14.28
CA GLY A 66 12.54 -23.74 -13.37
C GLY A 66 12.24 -23.04 -12.03
N ALA A 67 11.07 -22.42 -11.89
CA ALA A 67 10.66 -21.73 -10.67
C ALA A 67 10.38 -22.73 -9.53
N GLN A 68 10.94 -22.47 -8.36
CA GLN A 68 10.81 -23.34 -7.19
C GLN A 68 9.81 -22.76 -6.21
N VAL A 69 8.66 -23.41 -6.10
CA VAL A 69 7.60 -22.99 -5.17
C VAL A 69 7.49 -23.98 -4.02
N ALA A 70 7.64 -23.49 -2.79
CA ALA A 70 7.58 -24.27 -1.56
C ALA A 70 6.41 -23.82 -0.67
N VAL A 71 5.74 -24.77 -0.03
CA VAL A 71 4.62 -24.52 0.88
C VAL A 71 4.96 -25.07 2.26
N LEU A 72 4.85 -24.22 3.29
CA LEU A 72 5.08 -24.59 4.68
C LEU A 72 3.86 -24.24 5.55
N LEU A 73 3.33 -25.23 6.26
CA LEU A 73 2.34 -25.03 7.31
C LEU A 73 2.98 -25.28 8.67
N VAL A 74 2.89 -24.28 9.54
CA VAL A 74 3.36 -24.31 10.93
C VAL A 74 2.25 -23.95 11.90
N PRO A 75 2.27 -24.47 13.13
CA PRO A 75 1.32 -24.04 14.17
C PRO A 75 1.47 -22.54 14.46
N THR A 76 2.69 -22.09 14.78
CA THR A 76 2.99 -20.70 15.15
C THR A 76 4.40 -20.29 14.69
N THR A 77 4.62 -19.00 14.47
CA THR A 77 5.96 -18.39 14.28
C THR A 77 6.60 -17.96 15.59
N GLY A 78 5.92 -18.17 16.73
CA GLY A 78 6.41 -17.81 18.05
C GLY A 78 6.46 -16.30 18.26
N SER A 79 7.61 -15.79 18.74
CA SER A 79 7.81 -14.35 18.96
C SER A 79 8.24 -13.58 17.71
N ALA A 80 8.54 -14.25 16.60
CA ALA A 80 8.96 -13.63 15.35
C ALA A 80 7.74 -13.22 14.51
N GLY A 81 7.84 -12.10 13.79
CA GLY A 81 6.90 -11.76 12.71
C GLY A 81 6.93 -12.80 11.60
N ILE A 82 5.81 -13.00 10.91
CA ILE A 82 5.74 -14.00 9.83
C ILE A 82 6.63 -13.59 8.64
N GLU A 83 6.82 -12.30 8.46
CA GLU A 83 7.72 -11.69 7.49
C GLU A 83 9.17 -12.09 7.76
N ASP A 84 9.66 -11.83 8.98
CA ASP A 84 11.02 -12.18 9.39
C ASP A 84 11.24 -13.70 9.35
N TYR A 85 10.26 -14.46 9.81
CA TYR A 85 10.28 -15.92 9.79
C TYR A 85 10.41 -16.46 8.36
N ALA A 86 9.55 -16.00 7.44
CA ALA A 86 9.57 -16.44 6.05
C ALA A 86 10.86 -16.01 5.34
N ASN A 87 11.35 -14.79 5.58
CA ASN A 87 12.59 -14.31 4.95
C ASN A 87 13.83 -15.10 5.42
N GLN A 88 13.94 -15.38 6.73
CA GLN A 88 15.01 -16.21 7.28
C GLN A 88 14.97 -17.62 6.69
N LEU A 89 13.78 -18.20 6.60
CA LEU A 89 13.58 -19.52 6.04
C LEU A 89 13.93 -19.58 4.55
N PHE A 90 13.48 -18.59 3.78
CA PHE A 90 13.76 -18.47 2.35
C PHE A 90 15.27 -18.43 2.08
N ARG A 91 16.02 -17.66 2.87
CA ARG A 91 17.48 -17.58 2.80
C ARG A 91 18.16 -18.89 3.19
N ALA A 92 17.69 -19.52 4.27
CA ALA A 92 18.25 -20.77 4.76
C ALA A 92 18.06 -21.91 3.76
N TRP A 93 16.89 -21.97 3.11
CA TRP A 93 16.58 -22.95 2.08
C TRP A 93 17.22 -22.65 0.73
N LYS A 94 17.76 -21.43 0.54
CA LYS A 94 18.31 -20.95 -0.73
C LYS A 94 17.35 -21.25 -1.88
N LEU A 95 16.09 -20.88 -1.69
CA LEU A 95 15.00 -21.28 -2.59
C LEU A 95 15.15 -20.58 -3.94
N GLY A 96 15.06 -21.35 -5.02
CA GLY A 96 15.27 -20.89 -6.39
C GLY A 96 16.63 -21.27 -6.95
N ARG A 97 16.77 -21.18 -8.27
CA ARG A 97 18.03 -21.48 -8.97
C ARG A 97 19.05 -20.39 -8.69
N LYS A 98 20.30 -20.81 -8.54
CA LYS A 98 21.45 -19.92 -8.36
C LYS A 98 21.49 -18.88 -9.50
N ASP A 99 21.75 -17.63 -9.14
CA ASP A 99 21.84 -16.46 -10.04
C ASP A 99 20.52 -16.02 -10.71
N ILE A 100 19.50 -16.87 -10.74
CA ILE A 100 18.16 -16.55 -11.28
C ILE A 100 17.22 -16.07 -10.17
N ASN A 101 17.30 -16.66 -8.96
CA ASN A 101 16.47 -16.30 -7.80
C ASN A 101 14.96 -16.42 -8.05
N ASP A 102 14.54 -17.51 -8.69
CA ASP A 102 13.15 -17.84 -9.05
C ASP A 102 12.44 -18.71 -8.01
N GLY A 103 12.67 -18.43 -6.72
CA GLY A 103 12.00 -19.10 -5.60
C GLY A 103 10.74 -18.38 -5.13
N ILE A 104 9.72 -19.12 -4.69
CA ILE A 104 8.53 -18.59 -3.99
C ILE A 104 8.25 -19.46 -2.76
N LEU A 105 8.05 -18.85 -1.60
CA LEU A 105 7.71 -19.53 -0.36
C LEU A 105 6.35 -19.07 0.15
N LEU A 106 5.40 -19.99 0.28
CA LEU A 106 4.13 -19.76 0.97
C LEU A 106 4.22 -20.32 2.39
N VAL A 107 4.17 -19.46 3.39
CA VAL A 107 4.16 -19.84 4.82
C VAL A 107 2.78 -19.56 5.41
N VAL A 108 2.22 -20.56 6.10
CA VAL A 108 0.96 -20.46 6.83
C VAL A 108 1.21 -20.77 8.30
N ALA A 109 1.01 -19.78 9.16
CA ALA A 109 1.02 -19.90 10.61
C ALA A 109 -0.42 -20.03 11.11
N LYS A 110 -0.86 -21.28 11.33
CA LYS A 110 -2.27 -21.63 11.51
C LYS A 110 -2.86 -21.04 12.80
N ASP A 111 -2.18 -21.18 13.92
CA ASP A 111 -2.66 -20.74 15.23
C ASP A 111 -2.57 -19.21 15.36
N ASP A 112 -1.56 -18.61 14.71
CA ASP A 112 -1.38 -17.15 14.66
C ASP A 112 -2.33 -16.47 13.65
N ARG A 113 -3.01 -17.26 12.82
CA ARG A 113 -3.85 -16.82 11.69
C ARG A 113 -3.14 -15.86 10.74
N LYS A 114 -1.90 -16.19 10.39
CA LYS A 114 -1.07 -15.38 9.49
C LYS A 114 -0.60 -16.21 8.31
N VAL A 115 -0.56 -15.57 7.14
CA VAL A 115 -0.02 -16.15 5.90
C VAL A 115 0.93 -15.15 5.26
N ARG A 116 1.99 -15.66 4.64
CA ARG A 116 3.01 -14.87 3.95
C ARG A 116 3.39 -15.59 2.66
N ILE A 117 3.46 -14.84 1.56
CA ILE A 117 4.10 -15.26 0.32
C ILE A 117 5.38 -14.45 0.20
N GLU A 118 6.54 -15.12 0.21
CA GLU A 118 7.85 -14.55 -0.05
C GLU A 118 8.27 -14.87 -1.48
N VAL A 119 8.69 -13.88 -2.25
CA VAL A 119 9.04 -13.99 -3.66
C VAL A 119 10.52 -13.64 -3.84
N GLY A 120 11.25 -14.46 -4.59
CA GLY A 120 12.63 -14.20 -4.98
C GLY A 120 12.73 -13.13 -6.07
N TYR A 121 13.85 -12.42 -6.07
CA TYR A 121 14.10 -11.26 -6.96
C TYR A 121 13.86 -11.56 -8.46
N GLY A 122 14.12 -12.79 -8.90
CA GLY A 122 13.94 -13.20 -10.30
C GLY A 122 12.48 -13.25 -10.75
N LEU A 123 11.54 -13.30 -9.82
CA LEU A 123 10.11 -13.41 -10.09
C LEU A 123 9.32 -12.14 -9.71
N GLU A 124 9.93 -11.10 -9.14
CA GLU A 124 9.22 -9.86 -8.76
C GLU A 124 8.50 -9.19 -9.93
N GLY A 125 9.09 -9.23 -11.13
CA GLY A 125 8.45 -8.67 -12.32
C GLY A 125 7.19 -9.44 -12.77
N THR A 126 7.04 -10.68 -12.33
CA THR A 126 5.92 -11.58 -12.68
C THR A 126 4.92 -11.71 -11.54
N VAL A 127 5.43 -11.91 -10.32
CA VAL A 127 4.67 -12.00 -9.08
C VAL A 127 5.08 -10.80 -8.22
N THR A 128 4.43 -9.66 -8.48
CA THR A 128 4.64 -8.44 -7.69
C THR A 128 4.04 -8.57 -6.29
N ASP A 129 4.48 -7.73 -5.35
CA ASP A 129 3.90 -7.64 -4.01
C ASP A 129 2.39 -7.43 -4.04
N LEU A 130 1.91 -6.62 -4.99
CA LEU A 130 0.48 -6.36 -5.18
C LEU A 130 -0.27 -7.64 -5.59
N LEU A 131 0.28 -8.43 -6.50
CA LEU A 131 -0.31 -9.69 -6.94
C LEU A 131 -0.27 -10.75 -5.84
N ALA A 132 0.85 -10.85 -5.11
CA ALA A 132 0.97 -11.75 -3.96
C ALA A 132 -0.07 -11.39 -2.87
N HIS A 133 -0.26 -10.10 -2.59
CA HIS A 133 -1.28 -9.63 -1.65
C HIS A 133 -2.68 -9.96 -2.12
N ARG A 134 -2.94 -9.75 -3.41
CA ARG A 134 -4.22 -10.10 -4.05
C ARG A 134 -4.52 -11.59 -3.92
N ILE A 135 -3.55 -12.47 -4.14
CA ILE A 135 -3.72 -13.92 -3.95
C ILE A 135 -4.10 -14.24 -2.50
N ILE A 136 -3.42 -13.62 -1.54
CA ILE A 136 -3.71 -13.82 -0.12
C ILE A 136 -5.14 -13.37 0.22
N GLU A 137 -5.55 -12.17 -0.19
CA GLU A 137 -6.86 -11.62 0.16
C GLU A 137 -8.02 -12.26 -0.59
N GLU A 138 -7.86 -12.58 -1.88
CA GLU A 138 -8.96 -13.03 -2.75
C GLU A 138 -9.12 -14.55 -2.76
N HIS A 139 -8.03 -15.32 -2.59
CA HIS A 139 -8.05 -16.79 -2.72
C HIS A 139 -7.80 -17.50 -1.39
N ILE A 140 -6.76 -17.10 -0.64
CA ILE A 140 -6.35 -17.84 0.55
C ILE A 140 -7.24 -17.50 1.76
N THR A 141 -7.33 -16.22 2.09
CA THR A 141 -8.01 -15.72 3.30
C THR A 141 -9.50 -16.11 3.36
N PRO A 142 -10.30 -16.00 2.27
CA PRO A 142 -11.72 -16.35 2.33
C PRO A 142 -11.96 -17.84 2.59
N ALA A 143 -11.13 -18.72 2.05
CA ALA A 143 -11.20 -20.16 2.29
C ALA A 143 -10.78 -20.50 3.74
N PHE A 144 -9.73 -19.85 4.25
CA PHE A 144 -9.28 -20.03 5.63
C PHE A 144 -10.33 -19.59 6.65
N ARG A 145 -11.07 -18.50 6.38
CA ARG A 145 -12.21 -18.07 7.21
C ARG A 145 -13.35 -19.09 7.24
N GLN A 146 -13.48 -19.91 6.21
CA GLN A 146 -14.47 -21.00 6.12
C GLN A 146 -13.95 -22.31 6.74
N GLY A 147 -12.69 -22.34 7.21
CA GLY A 147 -12.03 -23.54 7.72
C GLY A 147 -11.45 -24.46 6.64
N ASP A 148 -11.52 -24.07 5.37
CA ASP A 148 -10.98 -24.83 4.24
C ASP A 148 -9.53 -24.43 3.94
N PHE A 149 -8.60 -24.94 4.73
CA PHE A 149 -7.17 -24.68 4.57
C PHE A 149 -6.60 -25.32 3.29
N ALA A 150 -7.01 -26.54 2.98
CA ALA A 150 -6.54 -27.26 1.80
C ALA A 150 -6.99 -26.55 0.51
N GLY A 151 -8.25 -26.12 0.44
CA GLY A 151 -8.77 -25.35 -0.67
C GLY A 151 -8.11 -23.98 -0.80
N GLY A 152 -7.88 -23.26 0.30
CA GLY A 152 -7.21 -21.96 0.28
C GLY A 152 -5.77 -22.05 -0.22
N ILE A 153 -4.98 -23.00 0.28
CA ILE A 153 -3.60 -23.23 -0.18
C ILE A 153 -3.59 -23.63 -1.66
N GLN A 154 -4.52 -24.50 -2.06
CA GLN A 154 -4.62 -24.92 -3.44
C GLN A 154 -4.88 -23.73 -4.38
N GLN A 155 -5.88 -22.91 -4.08
CA GLN A 155 -6.22 -21.75 -4.90
C GLN A 155 -5.06 -20.75 -4.95
N GLY A 156 -4.35 -20.57 -3.83
CA GLY A 156 -3.13 -19.77 -3.79
C GLY A 156 -2.03 -20.30 -4.71
N VAL A 157 -1.77 -21.61 -4.68
CA VAL A 157 -0.78 -22.26 -5.54
C VAL A 157 -1.18 -22.21 -7.01
N ASP A 158 -2.44 -22.47 -7.34
CA ASP A 158 -2.95 -22.38 -8.71
C ASP A 158 -2.79 -20.94 -9.27
N ALA A 159 -3.09 -19.93 -8.44
CA ALA A 159 -2.89 -18.52 -8.82
C ALA A 159 -1.40 -18.18 -9.04
N LEU A 160 -0.50 -18.68 -8.17
CA LEU A 160 0.95 -18.52 -8.36
C LEU A 160 1.44 -19.19 -9.64
N ILE A 161 0.93 -20.40 -9.96
CA ILE A 161 1.26 -21.11 -11.20
C ILE A 161 0.84 -20.29 -12.43
N VAL A 162 -0.36 -19.72 -12.42
CA VAL A 162 -0.86 -18.87 -13.53
C VAL A 162 0.08 -17.69 -13.77
N LEU A 163 0.47 -16.98 -12.70
CA LEU A 163 1.38 -15.85 -12.81
C LEU A 163 2.74 -16.28 -13.35
N VAL A 164 3.36 -17.33 -12.80
CA VAL A 164 4.66 -17.84 -13.26
C VAL A 164 4.61 -18.37 -14.70
N ASP A 165 3.45 -18.89 -15.14
CA ASP A 165 3.24 -19.28 -16.53
C ASP A 165 3.17 -18.08 -17.50
N GLY A 166 3.00 -16.86 -16.98
CA GLY A 166 2.88 -15.60 -17.72
C GLY A 166 1.44 -15.20 -18.02
N GLY A 167 0.47 -15.80 -17.32
CA GLY A 167 -0.94 -15.44 -17.41
C GLY A 167 -1.33 -14.36 -16.39
N ASP A 168 -2.45 -13.69 -16.64
CA ASP A 168 -3.04 -12.72 -15.73
C ASP A 168 -4.13 -13.34 -14.85
N LEU A 169 -4.19 -12.95 -13.58
CA LEU A 169 -5.28 -13.34 -12.70
C LEU A 169 -6.58 -12.65 -13.13
N PRO A 170 -7.69 -13.40 -13.28
CA PRO A 170 -8.98 -12.81 -13.66
C PRO A 170 -9.36 -11.72 -12.66
N ARG A 171 -9.88 -10.59 -13.15
CA ARG A 171 -10.39 -9.53 -12.28
C ARG A 171 -11.59 -10.06 -11.50
N VAL A 172 -11.47 -10.17 -10.19
CA VAL A 172 -12.58 -10.57 -9.34
C VAL A 172 -13.51 -9.36 -9.22
N ALA A 173 -14.81 -9.57 -9.44
CA ALA A 173 -15.82 -8.56 -9.22
C ALA A 173 -15.67 -8.05 -7.78
N GLY A 174 -15.46 -6.74 -7.62
CA GLY A 174 -15.26 -6.12 -6.31
C GLY A 174 -16.35 -6.52 -5.30
N PRO A 175 -16.09 -6.36 -3.99
CA PRO A 175 -16.98 -6.82 -2.93
C PRO A 175 -18.43 -6.42 -3.25
N GLY A 176 -19.30 -7.42 -3.38
CA GLY A 176 -20.68 -7.23 -3.82
C GLY A 176 -21.33 -6.09 -3.05
N VAL A 177 -21.96 -5.16 -3.78
CA VAL A 177 -22.53 -3.95 -3.20
C VAL A 177 -23.59 -4.33 -2.17
N ASN A 178 -23.28 -4.16 -0.89
CA ASN A 178 -24.16 -4.63 0.18
C ASN A 178 -25.48 -3.81 0.14
N PRO A 179 -26.66 -4.45 0.04
CA PRO A 179 -27.95 -3.74 -0.04
C PRO A 179 -28.18 -2.81 1.16
N GLN A 180 -27.59 -3.11 2.31
CA GLN A 180 -27.58 -2.27 3.50
C GLN A 180 -26.84 -0.94 3.27
N PHE A 181 -25.67 -1.01 2.64
CA PHE A 181 -24.87 0.17 2.31
C PHE A 181 -25.59 1.06 1.28
N ILE A 182 -26.21 0.43 0.28
CA ILE A 182 -27.04 1.13 -0.72
C ILE A 182 -28.19 1.87 -0.03
N ALA A 183 -28.88 1.23 0.92
CA ALA A 183 -30.00 1.87 1.64
C ALA A 183 -29.56 3.12 2.41
N ILE A 184 -28.39 3.10 3.05
CA ILE A 184 -27.82 4.25 3.77
C ILE A 184 -27.45 5.37 2.78
N LEU A 185 -26.82 5.03 1.66
CA LEU A 185 -26.43 6.01 0.65
C LEU A 185 -27.66 6.68 0.04
N VAL A 186 -28.69 5.90 -0.30
CA VAL A 186 -29.97 6.41 -0.81
C VAL A 186 -30.66 7.31 0.24
N ALA A 187 -30.66 6.93 1.52
CA ALA A 187 -31.20 7.76 2.59
C ALA A 187 -30.50 9.12 2.68
N PHE A 188 -29.17 9.14 2.58
CA PHE A 188 -28.39 10.38 2.60
C PHE A 188 -28.72 11.28 1.40
N VAL A 189 -28.81 10.71 0.19
CA VAL A 189 -29.16 11.45 -1.04
C VAL A 189 -30.58 12.01 -0.99
N LEU A 190 -31.57 11.20 -0.57
CA LEU A 190 -32.94 11.64 -0.38
C LEU A 190 -33.03 12.74 0.68
N GLY A 191 -32.21 12.63 1.74
CA GLY A 191 -32.09 13.64 2.79
C GLY A 191 -31.61 14.95 2.22
N GLY A 192 -30.50 14.93 1.48
CA GLY A 192 -29.94 16.10 0.82
C GLY A 192 -30.91 16.78 -0.13
N LEU A 193 -31.59 16.02 -0.99
CA LEU A 193 -32.64 16.52 -1.89
C LEU A 193 -33.80 17.17 -1.12
N GLY A 194 -34.28 16.50 -0.06
CA GLY A 194 -35.34 17.03 0.80
C GLY A 194 -34.94 18.34 1.49
N GLY A 195 -33.72 18.40 2.02
CA GLY A 195 -33.16 19.60 2.65
C GLY A 195 -33.04 20.78 1.69
N VAL A 196 -32.57 20.54 0.47
CA VAL A 196 -32.49 21.57 -0.59
C VAL A 196 -33.87 22.05 -0.99
N LEU A 197 -34.86 21.16 -1.13
CA LEU A 197 -36.22 21.53 -1.50
C LEU A 197 -36.93 22.36 -0.41
N ILE A 198 -36.68 22.08 0.86
CA ILE A 198 -37.16 22.88 2.00
C ILE A 198 -36.46 24.25 2.00
N ALA A 199 -35.13 24.28 1.86
CA ALA A 199 -34.35 25.53 1.83
C ALA A 199 -34.69 26.42 0.61
N ALA A 200 -35.08 25.81 -0.51
CA ALA A 200 -35.55 26.52 -1.70
C ALA A 200 -37.01 27.00 -1.61
N GLY A 201 -37.72 26.73 -0.51
CA GLY A 201 -39.12 27.12 -0.30
C GLY A 201 -40.13 26.32 -1.13
N LYS A 202 -39.71 25.26 -1.83
CA LYS A 202 -40.58 24.43 -2.68
C LYS A 202 -41.33 23.36 -1.88
N LEU A 203 -40.80 22.95 -0.72
CA LEU A 203 -41.37 21.91 0.12
C LEU A 203 -41.67 22.43 1.53
N HIS A 204 -42.93 22.30 1.95
CA HIS A 204 -43.33 22.62 3.32
C HIS A 204 -42.79 21.56 4.29
N TRP A 205 -42.27 21.98 5.45
CA TRP A 205 -41.70 21.11 6.49
C TRP A 205 -42.56 19.88 6.82
N ARG A 206 -43.89 20.05 6.91
CA ARG A 206 -44.84 18.95 7.20
C ARG A 206 -44.82 17.85 6.13
N LYS A 207 -44.74 18.23 4.85
CA LYS A 207 -44.63 17.28 3.73
C LYS A 207 -43.26 16.61 3.70
N GLY A 208 -42.21 17.36 4.05
CA GLY A 208 -40.86 16.82 4.22
C GLY A 208 -40.78 15.74 5.29
N LEU A 209 -41.43 15.96 6.43
CA LEU A 209 -41.47 14.98 7.52
C LEU A 209 -42.21 13.69 7.13
N ILE A 210 -43.34 13.81 6.42
CA ILE A 210 -44.08 12.65 5.91
C ILE A 210 -43.24 11.85 4.91
N LEU A 211 -42.55 12.52 3.98
CA LEU A 211 -41.66 11.88 3.02
C LEU A 211 -40.46 11.19 3.69
N ALA A 212 -39.89 11.79 4.73
CA ALA A 212 -38.78 11.20 5.48
C ALA A 212 -39.21 9.92 6.22
N VAL A 213 -40.40 9.92 6.84
CA VAL A 213 -40.96 8.72 7.49
C VAL A 213 -41.27 7.63 6.47
N ALA A 214 -41.87 7.98 5.32
CA ALA A 214 -42.16 7.03 4.26
C ALA A 214 -40.87 6.42 3.66
N ALA A 215 -39.85 7.24 3.39
CA ALA A 215 -38.54 6.78 2.91
C ALA A 215 -37.83 5.89 3.94
N THR A 216 -37.95 6.21 5.23
CA THR A 216 -37.40 5.38 6.32
C THR A 216 -38.02 3.99 6.33
N LEU A 217 -39.35 3.91 6.29
CA LEU A 217 -40.05 2.62 6.30
C LEU A 217 -39.71 1.80 5.05
N LEU A 218 -39.69 2.43 3.87
CA LEU A 218 -39.40 1.78 2.60
C LEU A 218 -37.96 1.26 2.51
N LEU A 219 -36.97 2.07 2.87
CA LEU A 219 -35.56 1.67 2.83
C LEU A 219 -35.23 0.63 3.90
N ALA A 220 -35.86 0.74 5.06
CA ALA A 220 -35.68 -0.25 6.11
C ALA A 220 -36.29 -1.60 5.67
N LEU A 221 -37.46 -1.62 5.03
CA LEU A 221 -38.06 -2.86 4.48
C LEU A 221 -37.22 -3.48 3.36
N LEU A 222 -36.66 -2.67 2.46
CA LEU A 222 -35.88 -3.15 1.31
C LEU A 222 -34.45 -3.57 1.67
N GLY A 223 -33.79 -2.85 2.59
CA GLY A 223 -32.38 -3.06 2.92
C GLY A 223 -32.11 -3.66 4.30
N GLY A 224 -33.08 -3.67 5.20
CA GLY A 224 -32.87 -4.00 6.61
C GLY A 224 -32.67 -5.49 6.91
N GLY A 225 -33.24 -6.39 6.12
CA GLY A 225 -33.13 -7.84 6.34
C GLY A 225 -33.36 -8.23 7.81
N ARG A 226 -32.46 -9.03 8.38
CA ARG A 226 -32.51 -9.46 9.80
C ARG A 226 -32.17 -8.35 10.80
N GLN A 227 -31.58 -7.23 10.35
CA GLN A 227 -31.15 -6.09 11.17
C GLN A 227 -32.11 -4.89 11.06
N TRP A 228 -33.32 -5.11 10.54
CA TRP A 228 -34.32 -4.06 10.32
C TRP A 228 -34.55 -3.08 11.49
N PRO A 229 -34.53 -3.51 12.78
CA PRO A 229 -34.68 -2.58 13.91
C PRO A 229 -33.60 -1.50 13.97
N MET A 230 -32.37 -1.81 13.55
CA MET A 230 -31.26 -0.83 13.52
C MET A 230 -31.51 0.24 12.45
N PHE A 231 -32.05 -0.16 11.30
CA PHE A 231 -32.30 0.74 10.17
C PHE A 231 -33.40 1.77 10.45
N LEU A 232 -34.36 1.46 11.33
CA LEU A 232 -35.38 2.42 11.77
C LEU A 232 -34.79 3.63 12.53
N PHE A 233 -33.60 3.48 13.13
CA PHE A 233 -32.90 4.58 13.78
C PHE A 233 -31.85 5.23 12.88
N VAL A 234 -31.12 4.43 12.10
CA VAL A 234 -30.03 4.94 11.26
C VAL A 234 -30.55 5.76 10.08
N ILE A 235 -31.58 5.29 9.37
CA ILE A 235 -32.10 5.98 8.18
C ILE A 235 -32.62 7.39 8.47
N PRO A 236 -33.47 7.66 9.49
CA PRO A 236 -33.95 9.02 9.73
C PRO A 236 -32.82 9.96 10.16
N LEU A 237 -31.81 9.45 10.87
CA LEU A 237 -30.63 10.23 11.25
C LEU A 237 -29.80 10.60 10.01
N THR A 238 -29.59 9.67 9.08
CA THR A 238 -28.88 9.96 7.82
C THR A 238 -29.65 10.89 6.89
N LEU A 239 -30.98 10.75 6.81
CA LEU A 239 -31.86 11.70 6.12
C LEU A 239 -31.72 13.11 6.68
N LEU A 240 -31.69 13.24 8.01
CA LEU A 240 -31.56 14.53 8.69
C LEU A 240 -30.18 15.15 8.48
N ILE A 241 -29.10 14.36 8.57
CA ILE A 241 -27.74 14.84 8.31
C ILE A 241 -27.60 15.28 6.85
N GLY A 242 -28.05 14.47 5.89
CA GLY A 242 -28.05 14.84 4.47
C GLY A 242 -28.86 16.12 4.23
N GLY A 243 -30.06 16.22 4.81
CA GLY A 243 -30.91 17.38 4.65
C GLY A 243 -30.36 18.66 5.28
N ALA A 244 -29.78 18.57 6.46
CA ALA A 244 -29.16 19.71 7.14
C ALA A 244 -27.93 20.20 6.38
N THR A 245 -27.06 19.28 5.93
CA THR A 245 -25.83 19.62 5.22
C THR A 245 -26.10 20.30 3.88
N PHE A 246 -26.90 19.68 3.00
CA PHE A 246 -27.20 20.27 1.69
C PHE A 246 -28.21 21.42 1.75
N GLY A 247 -29.11 21.43 2.74
CA GLY A 247 -30.01 22.56 2.99
C GLY A 247 -29.24 23.82 3.44
N ALA A 248 -28.22 23.66 4.29
CA ALA A 248 -27.31 24.75 4.64
C ALA A 248 -26.44 25.16 3.45
N LEU A 249 -25.90 24.18 2.70
CA LEU A 249 -25.09 24.42 1.52
C LEU A 249 -25.85 25.24 0.46
N TRP A 250 -27.17 25.06 0.35
CA TRP A 250 -28.03 25.82 -0.56
C TRP A 250 -28.03 27.33 -0.30
N GLN A 251 -27.75 27.78 0.93
CA GLN A 251 -27.59 29.21 1.23
C GLN A 251 -26.37 29.81 0.52
N ALA A 252 -25.35 29.00 0.24
CA ALA A 252 -24.15 29.38 -0.49
C ALA A 252 -24.17 28.77 -1.91
N ARG A 253 -24.97 29.36 -2.82
CA ARG A 253 -25.20 28.83 -4.18
C ARG A 253 -23.92 28.47 -4.94
N THR A 254 -22.87 29.29 -4.85
CA THR A 254 -21.59 29.04 -5.53
C THR A 254 -20.91 27.76 -5.01
N LEU A 255 -20.92 27.54 -3.69
CA LEU A 255 -20.37 26.32 -3.10
C LEU A 255 -21.22 25.10 -3.42
N PHE A 256 -22.55 25.25 -3.40
CA PHE A 256 -23.48 24.18 -3.75
C PHE A 256 -23.21 23.62 -5.16
N TYR A 257 -23.17 24.49 -6.18
CA TYR A 257 -22.90 24.03 -7.55
C TYR A 257 -21.48 23.50 -7.73
N GLY A 258 -20.49 24.03 -6.98
CA GLY A 258 -19.13 23.50 -6.97
C GLY A 258 -19.07 22.07 -6.43
N VAL A 259 -19.73 21.79 -5.30
CA VAL A 259 -19.79 20.44 -4.72
C VAL A 259 -20.53 19.46 -5.63
N ILE A 260 -21.66 19.88 -6.22
CA ILE A 260 -22.38 19.03 -7.19
C ILE A 260 -21.53 18.73 -8.43
N GLY A 261 -20.83 19.73 -8.97
CA GLY A 261 -19.91 19.54 -10.09
C GLY A 261 -18.79 18.54 -9.76
N LEU A 262 -18.20 18.64 -8.57
CA LEU A 262 -17.18 17.70 -8.08
C LEU A 262 -17.73 16.28 -7.95
N LEU A 263 -18.93 16.11 -7.38
CA LEU A 263 -19.56 14.80 -7.24
C LEU A 263 -19.86 14.16 -8.61
N VAL A 264 -20.35 14.94 -9.57
CA VAL A 264 -20.58 14.48 -10.94
C VAL A 264 -19.27 14.08 -11.62
N TYR A 265 -18.20 14.84 -11.40
CA TYR A 265 -16.87 14.51 -11.92
C TYR A 265 -16.35 13.20 -11.35
N ILE A 266 -16.40 13.02 -10.01
CA ILE A 266 -15.99 11.78 -9.35
C ILE A 266 -16.81 10.60 -9.88
N PHE A 267 -18.13 10.75 -9.98
CA PHE A 267 -18.99 9.71 -10.52
C PHE A 267 -18.63 9.36 -11.97
N GLY A 268 -18.36 10.36 -12.82
CA GLY A 268 -17.89 10.15 -14.18
C GLY A 268 -16.56 9.38 -14.24
N LEU A 269 -15.63 9.66 -13.33
CA LEU A 269 -14.38 8.91 -13.22
C LEU A 269 -14.59 7.46 -12.78
N VAL A 270 -15.45 7.22 -11.80
CA VAL A 270 -15.80 5.84 -11.36
C VAL A 270 -16.43 5.05 -12.50
N VAL A 271 -17.33 5.68 -13.26
CA VAL A 271 -17.95 5.05 -14.44
C VAL A 271 -16.88 4.79 -15.51
N ALA A 272 -16.00 5.75 -15.79
CA ALA A 272 -14.94 5.58 -16.78
C ALA A 272 -13.97 4.45 -16.42
N ASP A 273 -13.56 4.34 -15.16
CA ASP A 273 -12.73 3.25 -14.62
C ASP A 273 -13.36 1.86 -14.84
N HIS A 274 -14.69 1.78 -14.80
CA HIS A 274 -15.39 0.52 -15.07
C HIS A 274 -15.32 0.07 -16.53
N TYR A 275 -15.20 1.01 -17.48
CA TYR A 275 -15.20 0.71 -18.93
C TYR A 275 -13.82 0.81 -19.58
N VAL A 276 -12.91 1.56 -18.99
CA VAL A 276 -11.58 1.85 -19.50
C VAL A 276 -10.63 1.79 -18.30
N ASP A 277 -9.47 1.12 -18.45
CA ASP A 277 -8.41 1.08 -17.43
C ASP A 277 -7.79 2.47 -17.21
N VAL A 278 -8.53 3.33 -16.52
CA VAL A 278 -8.13 4.70 -16.19
C VAL A 278 -7.69 4.71 -14.75
N SER A 279 -6.45 5.13 -14.47
CA SER A 279 -5.98 5.26 -13.09
C SER A 279 -6.79 6.31 -12.33
N PHE A 280 -7.84 5.88 -11.61
CA PHE A 280 -8.76 6.74 -10.85
C PHE A 280 -8.03 7.77 -9.99
N VAL A 281 -6.98 7.34 -9.29
CA VAL A 281 -6.15 8.19 -8.41
C VAL A 281 -5.48 9.32 -9.19
N HIS A 282 -4.93 9.03 -10.37
CA HIS A 282 -4.25 10.03 -11.18
C HIS A 282 -5.23 11.11 -11.64
N TRP A 283 -6.38 10.71 -12.17
CA TRP A 283 -7.37 11.65 -12.68
C TRP A 283 -8.08 12.45 -11.59
N LEU A 284 -8.23 11.90 -10.38
CA LEU A 284 -8.75 12.66 -9.24
C LEU A 284 -7.75 13.71 -8.73
N LEU A 285 -6.48 13.34 -8.66
CA LEU A 285 -5.43 14.20 -8.07
C LEU A 285 -4.97 15.31 -9.02
N TRP A 286 -4.99 15.06 -10.33
CA TRP A 286 -4.51 16.00 -11.35
C TRP A 286 -5.16 17.39 -11.30
N PRO A 287 -6.50 17.56 -11.28
CA PRO A 287 -7.11 18.88 -11.21
C PRO A 287 -6.78 19.61 -9.90
N LEU A 288 -6.64 18.89 -8.79
CA LEU A 288 -6.24 19.48 -7.50
C LEU A 288 -4.81 20.01 -7.58
N CYS A 289 -3.89 19.24 -8.14
CA CYS A 289 -2.51 19.69 -8.40
C CYS A 289 -2.49 20.93 -9.30
N VAL A 290 -3.27 20.96 -10.38
CA VAL A 290 -3.36 22.12 -11.28
C VAL A 290 -3.86 23.37 -10.54
N VAL A 291 -4.89 23.26 -9.71
CA VAL A 291 -5.41 24.39 -8.93
C VAL A 291 -4.38 24.92 -7.93
N VAL A 292 -3.67 24.03 -7.22
CA VAL A 292 -2.61 24.43 -6.28
C VAL A 292 -1.48 25.15 -7.01
N VAL A 293 -1.05 24.62 -8.16
CA VAL A 293 0.00 25.22 -8.99
C VAL A 293 -0.44 26.60 -9.50
N LEU A 294 -1.66 26.71 -10.04
CA LEU A 294 -2.21 28.01 -10.48
C LEU A 294 -2.32 29.02 -9.34
N GLY A 295 -2.72 28.57 -8.14
CA GLY A 295 -2.75 29.41 -6.94
C GLY A 295 -1.37 29.96 -6.58
N LEU A 296 -0.33 29.12 -6.60
CA LEU A 296 1.05 29.55 -6.36
C LEU A 296 1.54 30.57 -7.40
N TYR A 297 1.21 30.38 -8.69
CA TYR A 297 1.53 31.37 -9.73
C TYR A 297 0.78 32.69 -9.53
N LEU A 298 -0.47 32.65 -9.11
CA LEU A 298 -1.26 33.85 -8.85
C LEU A 298 -0.67 34.64 -7.67
N VAL A 299 -0.27 33.95 -6.60
CA VAL A 299 0.47 34.55 -5.47
C VAL A 299 1.78 35.19 -5.95
N LEU A 300 2.56 34.49 -6.77
CA LEU A 300 3.78 35.03 -7.36
C LEU A 300 3.52 36.31 -8.17
N LEU A 301 2.48 36.31 -9.01
CA LEU A 301 2.07 37.49 -9.79
C LEU A 301 1.64 38.66 -8.90
N LEU A 302 0.94 38.40 -7.80
CA LEU A 302 0.55 39.43 -6.83
C LEU A 302 1.78 40.04 -6.15
N ILE A 303 2.74 39.22 -5.72
CA ILE A 303 3.98 39.70 -5.10
C ILE A 303 4.82 40.48 -6.11
N MET A 304 4.91 40.01 -7.36
CA MET A 304 5.57 40.74 -8.45
C MET A 304 4.93 42.10 -8.68
N ARG A 305 3.59 42.17 -8.72
CA ARG A 305 2.83 43.43 -8.86
C ARG A 305 3.06 44.37 -7.69
N GLN A 306 3.12 43.87 -6.46
CA GLN A 306 3.40 44.66 -5.26
C GLN A 306 4.84 45.20 -5.28
N THR A 307 5.82 44.35 -5.60
CA THR A 307 7.24 44.73 -5.69
C THR A 307 7.48 45.81 -6.75
N TRP A 308 6.81 45.70 -7.91
CA TRP A 308 6.86 46.71 -8.97
C TRP A 308 6.34 48.08 -8.51
N ARG A 309 5.28 48.09 -7.68
CA ARG A 309 4.71 49.34 -7.14
C ARG A 309 5.62 49.99 -6.10
N THR A 310 6.38 49.22 -5.33
CA THR A 310 7.28 49.74 -4.30
C THR A 310 8.61 50.25 -4.88
N SER A 311 9.26 49.47 -5.75
CA SER A 311 10.54 49.87 -6.38
C SER A 311 10.77 49.13 -7.69
N ARG A 312 10.84 49.90 -8.79
CA ARG A 312 11.11 49.35 -10.14
C ARG A 312 12.50 48.73 -10.25
N ALA A 313 13.50 49.30 -9.57
CA ALA A 313 14.86 48.77 -9.58
C ALA A 313 14.98 47.46 -8.78
N GLY A 314 14.36 47.39 -7.60
CA GLY A 314 14.33 46.17 -6.78
C GLY A 314 13.59 45.02 -7.47
N PHE A 315 12.56 45.32 -8.26
CA PHE A 315 11.89 44.34 -9.09
C PHE A 315 12.81 43.74 -10.17
N ILE A 316 13.52 44.57 -10.92
CA ILE A 316 14.39 44.12 -12.02
C ILE A 316 15.51 43.21 -11.49
N VAL A 317 16.14 43.57 -10.36
CA VAL A 317 17.20 42.75 -9.74
C VAL A 317 16.67 41.36 -9.35
N ARG A 318 15.48 41.29 -8.74
CA ARG A 318 14.85 40.03 -8.32
C ARG A 318 14.39 39.18 -9.51
N LEU A 319 13.89 39.82 -10.56
CA LEU A 319 13.54 39.15 -11.81
C LEU A 319 14.77 38.55 -12.46
N LEU A 320 15.88 39.28 -12.53
CA LEU A 320 17.16 38.78 -13.06
C LEU A 320 17.70 37.61 -12.22
N ALA A 321 17.58 37.67 -10.90
CA ALA A 321 17.97 36.56 -10.02
C ALA A 321 17.11 35.30 -10.27
N ALA A 322 15.79 35.45 -10.44
CA ALA A 322 14.89 34.34 -10.76
C ALA A 322 15.19 33.73 -12.14
N VAL A 323 15.48 34.56 -13.16
CA VAL A 323 15.88 34.10 -14.49
C VAL A 323 17.22 33.37 -14.45
N ALA A 324 18.19 33.87 -13.70
CA ALA A 324 19.48 33.22 -13.53
C ALA A 324 19.34 31.82 -12.90
N VAL A 325 18.49 31.69 -11.88
CA VAL A 325 18.17 30.38 -11.26
C VAL A 325 17.50 29.44 -12.26
N TYR A 326 16.56 29.94 -13.08
CA TYR A 326 15.92 29.12 -14.11
C TYR A 326 16.92 28.57 -15.14
N VAL A 327 17.84 29.42 -15.61
CA VAL A 327 18.90 29.01 -16.54
C VAL A 327 19.82 27.99 -15.91
N VAL A 328 20.24 28.17 -14.65
CA VAL A 328 21.07 27.19 -13.94
C VAL A 328 20.34 25.86 -13.75
N ALA A 329 19.06 25.89 -13.38
CA ALA A 329 18.26 24.67 -13.25
C ALA A 329 18.12 23.91 -14.57
N GLY A 330 17.90 24.62 -15.69
CA GLY A 330 17.81 24.03 -17.03
C GLY A 330 19.15 23.51 -17.58
N LEU A 331 20.29 23.97 -17.05
CA LEU A 331 21.61 23.43 -17.38
C LEU A 331 21.97 22.20 -16.55
N VAL A 332 21.43 22.07 -15.33
CA VAL A 332 21.69 20.93 -14.41
C VAL A 332 20.83 19.72 -14.73
N VAL A 333 19.58 19.94 -15.15
CA VAL A 333 18.69 18.88 -15.62
C VAL A 333 18.96 18.70 -17.11
N ASP A 334 19.59 17.58 -17.51
CA ASP A 334 20.03 17.27 -18.88
C ASP A 334 19.27 18.05 -19.96
N GLY A 335 19.99 18.90 -20.71
CA GLY A 335 19.48 20.01 -21.53
C GLY A 335 18.59 19.66 -22.73
N GLY A 336 17.97 18.49 -22.75
CA GLY A 336 16.90 18.13 -23.69
C GLY A 336 15.62 18.95 -23.45
N ARG A 337 14.74 18.99 -24.45
CA ARG A 337 13.46 19.75 -24.39
C ARG A 337 12.62 19.39 -23.17
N ASP A 338 12.70 18.15 -22.69
CA ASP A 338 11.94 17.66 -21.53
C ASP A 338 12.55 18.13 -20.19
N GLY A 339 13.87 18.36 -20.12
CA GLY A 339 14.54 18.89 -18.95
C GLY A 339 14.19 20.35 -18.66
N TRP A 340 14.00 21.16 -19.71
CA TRP A 340 13.54 22.55 -19.60
C TRP A 340 12.10 22.67 -19.08
N LEU A 341 11.25 21.69 -19.38
CA LEU A 341 9.88 21.63 -18.85
C LEU A 341 9.87 21.25 -17.36
N LEU A 342 10.76 20.35 -16.93
CA LEU A 342 10.93 19.98 -15.52
C LEU A 342 11.58 21.09 -14.67
N ALA A 343 12.41 21.96 -15.27
CA ALA A 343 13.03 23.09 -14.57
C ALA A 343 12.03 24.20 -14.17
N PHE A 344 10.89 24.30 -14.87
CA PHE A 344 9.89 25.36 -14.68
C PHE A 344 9.23 25.38 -13.29
N PRO A 345 8.72 24.25 -12.75
CA PRO A 345 8.17 24.22 -11.38
C PRO A 345 9.22 24.50 -10.31
N ILE A 346 10.46 24.01 -10.47
CA ILE A 346 11.56 24.23 -9.51
C ILE A 346 11.93 25.71 -9.44
N ALA A 347 12.10 26.35 -10.60
CA ALA A 347 12.46 27.76 -10.66
C ALA A 347 11.34 28.69 -10.17
N SER A 348 10.08 28.32 -10.38
CA SER A 348 8.93 29.09 -9.91
C SER A 348 8.80 29.07 -8.38
N PHE A 349 9.16 27.96 -7.73
CA PHE A 349 9.22 27.87 -6.28
C PHE A 349 10.35 28.74 -5.69
N ILE A 350 11.53 28.74 -6.32
CA ILE A 350 12.65 29.59 -5.90
C ILE A 350 12.34 31.08 -6.14
N ALA A 351 11.66 31.41 -7.24
CA ALA A 351 11.19 32.77 -7.51
C ALA A 351 10.25 33.26 -6.41
N LEU A 352 9.37 32.40 -5.88
CA LEU A 352 8.47 32.73 -4.77
C LEU A 352 9.25 33.07 -3.49
N ILE A 353 10.36 32.39 -3.21
CA ILE A 353 11.26 32.70 -2.08
C ILE A 353 11.98 34.04 -2.28
N ILE A 354 12.51 34.28 -3.49
CA ILE A 354 13.23 35.52 -3.84
C ILE A 354 12.31 36.75 -3.71
N PHE A 355 11.08 36.61 -4.18
CA PHE A 355 10.08 37.68 -4.13
C PHE A 355 9.37 37.75 -2.76
N GLY A 356 9.27 36.66 -2.01
CA GLY A 356 8.64 36.58 -0.69
C GLY A 356 9.41 37.24 0.45
N LYS A 357 10.73 37.47 0.30
CA LYS A 357 11.52 38.32 1.23
C LYS A 357 11.20 39.82 1.04
N VAL A 358 9.98 40.20 1.41
CA VAL A 358 9.48 41.60 1.45
C VAL A 358 9.25 42.08 2.90
N GLY A 359 9.76 41.38 3.91
CA GLY A 359 9.61 41.79 5.32
C GLY A 359 10.82 42.44 5.99
N GLU A 360 12.05 42.13 5.59
CA GLU A 360 13.24 42.52 6.36
C GLU A 360 14.11 43.50 5.60
N GLY A 361 13.72 44.77 5.67
CA GLY A 361 14.59 45.90 5.40
C GLY A 361 15.04 46.53 6.72
N SER A 362 16.32 46.34 7.04
CA SER A 362 17.18 47.30 7.76
C SER A 362 16.64 47.96 9.04
N GLY A 363 16.94 47.35 10.19
CA GLY A 363 16.89 48.00 11.50
C GLY A 363 18.09 47.57 12.33
N SER A 364 19.11 48.43 12.41
CA SER A 364 20.17 48.35 13.41
C SER A 364 19.54 48.47 14.80
N GLY A 365 19.54 47.39 15.57
CA GLY A 365 19.00 47.37 16.92
C GLY A 365 19.65 46.27 17.75
N SER A 366 20.68 46.64 18.49
CA SER A 366 21.23 45.86 19.61
C SER A 366 20.12 45.52 20.59
N GLY A 367 19.84 44.23 20.77
CA GLY A 367 18.83 43.75 21.72
C GLY A 367 19.16 42.33 22.14
N SER A 368 19.91 42.21 23.23
CA SER A 368 20.13 40.99 23.99
C SER A 368 18.81 40.31 24.38
N GLY A 369 18.68 39.02 24.06
CA GLY A 369 17.54 38.20 24.44
C GLY A 369 17.90 36.72 24.36
N SER A 370 18.52 36.23 25.41
CA SER A 370 18.78 34.82 25.69
C SER A 370 17.48 34.00 25.73
N GLY A 371 17.43 32.90 24.99
CA GLY A 371 16.36 31.90 25.07
C GLY A 371 16.79 30.63 24.34
N GLY A 372 17.32 29.68 25.11
CA GLY A 372 17.79 28.40 24.60
C GLY A 372 16.65 27.55 24.01
N GLY A 373 16.98 26.86 22.91
CA GLY A 373 16.12 25.87 22.27
C GLY A 373 17.00 24.96 21.44
N SER A 374 17.42 23.85 22.06
CA SER A 374 18.19 22.76 21.48
C SER A 374 17.51 22.22 20.22
N SER A 375 18.20 22.31 19.07
CA SER A 375 17.86 21.54 17.88
C SER A 375 18.79 20.32 17.80
N SER A 376 18.22 19.15 18.04
CA SER A 376 18.86 17.87 17.78
C SER A 376 18.96 17.67 16.27
N SER A 377 20.19 17.76 15.75
CA SER A 377 20.54 17.35 14.40
C SER A 377 20.52 15.82 14.31
N SER A 378 19.52 15.25 13.64
CA SER A 378 19.58 13.87 13.16
C SER A 378 20.35 13.85 11.83
N SER A 379 21.60 13.41 11.90
CA SER A 379 22.41 13.04 10.74
C SER A 379 21.87 11.74 10.14
N SER A 380 21.25 11.82 8.97
CA SER A 380 21.00 10.65 8.13
C SER A 380 22.32 10.24 7.47
N SER A 381 22.92 9.18 8.01
CA SER A 381 24.02 8.47 7.35
C SER A 381 23.42 7.57 6.27
N SER A 382 23.76 7.85 5.02
CA SER A 382 23.54 6.96 3.89
C SER A 382 24.61 5.86 3.93
N SER A 383 24.22 4.65 4.33
CA SER A 383 25.04 3.46 4.11
C SER A 383 24.67 2.84 2.76
N SER A 384 25.54 3.07 1.78
CA SER A 384 25.64 2.28 0.57
C SER A 384 26.13 0.87 0.92
N SER A 385 25.25 -0.13 0.86
CA SER A 385 25.62 -1.55 0.96
C SER A 385 25.97 -2.09 -0.42
N SER A 386 27.28 -2.31 -0.61
CA SER A 386 27.87 -3.07 -1.70
C SER A 386 27.59 -4.57 -1.56
N GLY A 387 27.47 -5.24 -2.70
CA GLY A 387 26.91 -6.58 -2.85
C GLY A 387 27.62 -7.70 -2.08
N GLY A 388 26.78 -8.61 -1.57
CA GLY A 388 27.12 -9.98 -1.22
C GLY A 388 26.06 -10.89 -1.85
N GLY A 389 26.47 -11.70 -2.83
CA GLY A 389 25.61 -12.64 -3.52
C GLY A 389 25.10 -13.73 -2.57
N GLY A 390 23.83 -13.62 -2.19
CA GLY A 390 23.04 -14.66 -1.55
C GLY A 390 21.58 -14.44 -1.91
N SER A 391 20.82 -15.51 -2.15
CA SER A 391 19.39 -15.44 -2.46
C SER A 391 18.63 -14.70 -1.35
N SER A 392 18.42 -13.41 -1.55
CA SER A 392 17.57 -12.57 -0.72
C SER A 392 16.14 -12.67 -1.23
N GLY A 393 15.18 -12.84 -0.31
CA GLY A 393 13.77 -12.56 -0.60
C GLY A 393 13.66 -11.13 -1.10
N GLY A 394 13.13 -10.98 -2.30
CA GLY A 394 13.10 -9.73 -3.03
C GLY A 394 11.82 -8.91 -2.78
N GLY A 395 10.73 -9.61 -2.49
CA GLY A 395 9.44 -9.02 -2.16
C GLY A 395 8.46 -10.05 -1.61
N GLY A 396 7.21 -9.66 -1.42
CA GLY A 396 6.14 -10.54 -1.01
C GLY A 396 5.04 -9.85 -0.20
N ALA A 397 3.95 -10.56 0.07
CA ALA A 397 2.82 -10.04 0.85
C ALA A 397 2.51 -10.91 2.08
N SER A 398 2.01 -10.28 3.15
CA SER A 398 1.43 -10.97 4.31
C SER A 398 -0.06 -10.65 4.44
N GLY A 399 -0.78 -11.52 5.13
CA GLY A 399 -2.19 -11.33 5.48
C GLY A 399 -2.61 -12.14 6.70
N SER A 400 -3.83 -11.90 7.16
CA SER A 400 -4.42 -12.57 8.32
C SER A 400 -5.91 -12.86 8.09
N TRP A 401 -6.45 -13.85 8.81
CA TRP A 401 -7.83 -14.31 8.63
C TRP A 401 -8.67 -14.42 9.89
#